data_AF-A0A816ZDQ0-F1
#
_entry.id   AF-A0A816ZDQ0-F1
#
_cell.length_a   1.000
_cell.length_b   1.000
_cell.length_c   1.000
_cell.angle_alpha   90.00
_cell.angle_beta   90.00
_cell.angle_gamma   90.00
#
_symmetry.space_group_name_H-M   'P 1'
#
loop_
_entity.id
_entity.type
_entity.pdbx_description
1 polymer ?
#
loop_
_entity_poly.entity_id
_entity_poly.type
_entity_poly.pdbx_seq_one_letter_code
_entity_poly.pdbx_strand_id
1 'polypeptide(L)'
;MGISYSSVTAIFRSGKHKTEPRNVIIGRRDSNTVWYPQNVICNQKYSIITFIPLVLFEQFSVFFNLYFLAMACTQFVPSLRINYLYTYWAPLCFITFVSMLREGYEDIKRAYRDKEINSQRYTLLTENGRTEEILSSEIEVSDIIILQKNQRVPADILLLQTLDKSGTCFIRTDQLDGETDWKLRIAAPMTQSLEDISILTSDKSQKVKIHSEPPCLNIHEFNGVISWKSDAPLSVENMLWSGTVIATGEVIGCVIYTGTDTRMVMNTNKPRYKFGLVDKEINTFAKLLFLGSAALALVMVILKGFHGPWYRYFIRFLLLFSYMIPISLRVNLDLGKLAYSWFIQQDKNIPGSVVRTSTIPEELGRIGYLLADKTGTLTQNVMIFKRLYVGSGSYTIENRGQISKLLKQEYAKPTLAQYESQESLASSALPFGRKRKIVKTTEALRVTEAIKALALCHNVTPTVEQSTSALVDTSAKYDNEYHSTSDTPRTSVTSLNTTLGSDVFELLSTRGEFN
;
A
#
# COMPACT_ATOMS: atom_id res chain seq x y z
N MET A 1 19.22 -16.80 11.65
CA MET A 1 18.12 -16.79 12.64
C MET A 1 17.25 -18.00 12.35
N GLY A 2 16.94 -18.80 13.37
CA GLY A 2 16.36 -20.13 13.17
C GLY A 2 14.92 -20.11 12.67
N ILE A 3 14.56 -21.13 11.91
CA ILE A 3 13.16 -21.44 11.59
C ILE A 3 12.51 -21.86 12.90
N SER A 4 11.65 -21.01 13.48
CA SER A 4 10.91 -21.40 14.67
C SER A 4 9.96 -22.54 14.34
N TYR A 5 9.89 -23.55 15.21
CA TYR A 5 8.93 -24.65 15.12
C TYR A 5 7.46 -24.15 15.14
N SER A 6 7.21 -22.88 15.50
CA SER A 6 5.89 -22.25 15.42
C SER A 6 5.33 -22.20 13.99
N SER A 7 6.15 -22.07 12.94
CA SER A 7 5.65 -21.82 11.59
C SER A 7 4.83 -22.97 10.99
N VAL A 8 5.17 -24.22 11.31
CA VAL A 8 4.44 -25.41 10.80
C VAL A 8 3.15 -25.64 11.60
N THR A 9 3.19 -25.44 12.91
CA THR A 9 2.00 -25.56 13.78
C THR A 9 1.01 -24.41 13.56
N ALA A 10 1.48 -23.21 13.22
CA ALA A 10 0.64 -22.07 12.84
C ALA A 10 -0.22 -22.36 11.60
N ILE A 11 0.32 -23.06 10.59
CA ILE A 11 -0.43 -23.40 9.36
C ILE A 11 -1.64 -24.29 9.66
N PHE A 12 -1.48 -25.31 10.53
CA PHE A 12 -2.58 -26.19 10.91
C PHE A 12 -3.58 -25.55 11.89
N ARG A 13 -3.16 -24.56 12.70
CA ARG A 13 -4.08 -23.80 13.58
C ARG A 13 -4.84 -22.69 12.85
N SER A 14 -4.23 -22.06 11.83
CA SER A 14 -4.81 -20.93 11.08
C SER A 14 -6.15 -21.26 10.42
N GLY A 15 -6.35 -22.50 9.97
CA GLY A 15 -7.56 -22.91 9.23
C GLY A 15 -8.86 -22.88 10.04
N LYS A 16 -8.81 -23.13 11.37
CA LYS A 16 -10.01 -23.10 12.24
C LYS A 16 -10.26 -21.72 12.87
N HIS A 17 -9.20 -20.97 13.17
CA HIS A 17 -9.30 -19.70 13.89
C HIS A 17 -9.91 -18.55 13.06
N LYS A 18 -9.82 -18.63 11.72
CA LYS A 18 -10.35 -17.57 10.83
C LYS A 18 -11.88 -17.42 10.82
N THR A 19 -12.62 -18.39 11.37
CA THR A 19 -14.09 -18.36 11.43
C THR A 19 -14.67 -17.99 12.79
N GLU A 20 -13.82 -17.77 13.80
CA GLU A 20 -14.26 -17.46 15.17
C GLU A 20 -14.23 -15.95 15.43
N PRO A 21 -15.26 -15.39 16.11
CA PRO A 21 -15.26 -13.98 16.52
C PRO A 21 -14.19 -13.74 17.58
N ARG A 22 -13.55 -12.56 17.56
CA ARG A 22 -12.50 -12.23 18.53
C ARG A 22 -13.07 -11.59 19.78
N ASN A 23 -12.58 -12.04 20.93
CA ASN A 23 -12.82 -11.43 22.23
C ASN A 23 -11.49 -10.91 22.76
N VAL A 24 -11.29 -9.59 22.72
CA VAL A 24 -10.04 -8.93 23.12
C VAL A 24 -10.30 -8.16 24.41
N ILE A 25 -9.41 -8.31 25.40
CA ILE A 25 -9.43 -7.51 26.63
C ILE A 25 -8.34 -6.43 26.48
N ILE A 26 -8.70 -5.16 26.57
CA ILE A 26 -7.74 -4.05 26.35
C ILE A 26 -6.58 -4.15 27.35
N GLY A 27 -5.35 -3.94 26.86
CA GLY A 27 -4.18 -3.75 27.70
C GLY A 27 -3.65 -5.01 28.38
N ARG A 28 -4.22 -6.20 28.09
CA ARG A 28 -3.78 -7.47 28.67
C ARG A 28 -3.52 -8.51 27.58
N ARG A 29 -2.25 -8.79 27.32
CA ARG A 29 -1.83 -9.91 26.46
C ARG A 29 -2.35 -11.23 27.02
N ASP A 30 -3.31 -11.85 26.32
CA ASP A 30 -3.94 -13.10 26.77
C ASP A 30 -2.95 -14.26 26.76
N SER A 31 -2.51 -14.65 27.96
CA SER A 31 -1.51 -15.68 28.16
C SER A 31 -2.12 -17.07 28.00
N ASN A 32 -1.94 -17.64 26.80
CA ASN A 32 -2.10 -19.06 26.44
C ASN A 32 -3.51 -19.62 26.13
N THR A 33 -4.59 -18.85 26.26
CA THR A 33 -5.95 -19.35 25.97
C THR A 33 -6.34 -19.28 24.48
N VAL A 34 -5.99 -18.20 23.79
CA VAL A 34 -6.31 -17.96 22.38
C VAL A 34 -5.02 -17.71 21.60
N TRP A 35 -4.88 -18.31 20.41
CA TRP A 35 -3.69 -18.15 19.57
C TRP A 35 -3.95 -17.10 18.49
N TYR A 36 -3.18 -16.02 18.49
CA TYR A 36 -3.20 -15.01 17.45
C TYR A 36 -1.95 -15.09 16.55
N PRO A 37 -2.04 -14.77 15.25
CA PRO A 37 -0.87 -14.64 14.39
C PRO A 37 0.01 -13.46 14.83
N GLN A 38 1.33 -13.64 14.79
CA GLN A 38 2.29 -12.56 15.06
C GLN A 38 2.20 -11.47 13.97
N ASN A 39 2.51 -10.22 14.31
CA ASN A 39 2.46 -9.09 13.37
C ASN A 39 3.67 -9.03 12.41
N VAL A 40 4.01 -10.15 11.79
CA VAL A 40 5.17 -10.30 10.90
C VAL A 40 4.71 -10.40 9.45
N ILE A 41 5.14 -9.47 8.61
CA ILE A 41 4.98 -9.55 7.16
C ILE A 41 6.11 -10.41 6.59
N CYS A 42 5.75 -11.43 5.80
CA CYS A 42 6.70 -12.33 5.15
C CYS A 42 6.29 -12.55 3.69
N ASN A 43 7.06 -11.99 2.76
CA ASN A 43 6.91 -12.12 1.31
C ASN A 43 7.97 -13.05 0.70
N GLN A 44 8.81 -13.68 1.52
CA GLN A 44 9.73 -14.74 1.10
C GLN A 44 8.92 -15.92 0.55
N LYS A 45 9.37 -16.50 -0.57
CA LYS A 45 8.78 -17.71 -1.12
C LYS A 45 9.28 -18.97 -0.40
N TYR A 46 10.54 -18.95 0.07
CA TYR A 46 11.20 -20.15 0.56
C TYR A 46 11.83 -19.94 1.94
N SER A 47 11.72 -20.96 2.78
CA SER A 47 12.57 -21.12 3.96
C SER A 47 13.94 -21.69 3.55
N ILE A 48 14.97 -21.51 4.38
CA ILE A 48 16.34 -22.02 4.12
C ILE A 48 16.35 -23.51 3.77
N ILE A 49 15.52 -24.31 4.45
CA ILE A 49 15.41 -25.77 4.22
C ILE A 49 14.56 -26.09 2.98
N THR A 50 13.47 -25.34 2.75
CA THR A 50 12.55 -25.61 1.63
C THR A 50 13.06 -25.06 0.30
N PHE A 51 14.03 -24.13 0.31
CA PHE A 51 14.60 -23.50 -0.87
C PHE A 51 15.12 -24.52 -1.88
N ILE A 52 16.03 -25.41 -1.48
CA ILE A 52 16.63 -26.38 -2.41
C ILE A 52 15.57 -27.35 -2.98
N PRO A 53 14.76 -28.07 -2.19
CA PRO A 53 13.81 -29.03 -2.73
C PRO A 53 12.71 -28.37 -3.59
N LEU A 54 12.20 -27.22 -3.16
CA LEU A 54 11.07 -26.58 -3.84
C LEU A 54 11.50 -25.87 -5.13
N VAL A 55 12.65 -25.20 -5.15
CA VAL A 55 13.19 -24.60 -6.39
C VAL A 55 13.59 -25.69 -7.39
N LEU A 56 14.20 -26.80 -6.96
CA LEU A 56 14.48 -27.93 -7.84
C LEU A 56 13.20 -28.54 -8.41
N PHE A 57 12.15 -28.70 -7.59
CA PHE A 57 10.84 -29.18 -8.05
C PHE A 57 10.20 -28.21 -9.06
N GLU A 58 10.21 -26.90 -8.82
CA GLU A 58 9.71 -25.89 -9.76
C GLU A 58 10.49 -25.93 -11.09
N GLN A 59 11.83 -26.05 -11.05
CA GLN A 59 12.65 -26.18 -12.25
C GLN A 59 12.35 -27.46 -13.04
N PHE A 60 12.25 -28.62 -12.39
CA PHE A 60 12.03 -29.90 -13.07
C PHE A 60 10.55 -30.24 -13.34
N SER A 61 9.60 -29.45 -12.85
CA SER A 61 8.19 -29.49 -13.28
C SER A 61 8.03 -29.03 -14.74
N VAL A 62 8.96 -28.21 -15.26
CA VAL A 62 8.99 -27.81 -16.66
C VAL A 62 9.56 -28.93 -17.53
N PHE A 63 8.78 -29.41 -18.51
CA PHE A 63 9.16 -30.51 -19.42
C PHE A 63 10.54 -30.30 -20.07
N PHE A 64 10.88 -29.08 -20.48
CA PHE A 64 12.20 -28.74 -21.02
C PHE A 64 13.35 -29.20 -20.11
N ASN A 65 13.27 -28.90 -18.80
CA ASN A 65 14.30 -29.27 -17.84
C ASN A 65 14.22 -30.76 -17.44
N LEU A 66 12.99 -31.29 -17.31
CA LEU A 66 12.75 -32.71 -17.03
C LEU A 66 13.36 -33.63 -18.10
N TYR A 67 13.28 -33.23 -19.37
CA TYR A 67 13.89 -33.93 -20.48
C TYR A 67 15.41 -34.05 -20.30
N PHE A 68 16.12 -32.96 -19.99
CA PHE A 68 17.57 -33.03 -19.75
C PHE A 68 17.94 -33.85 -18.51
N LEU A 69 17.11 -33.84 -17.46
CA LEU A 69 17.29 -34.70 -16.29
C LEU A 69 17.16 -36.19 -16.67
N ALA A 70 16.10 -36.57 -17.38
CA ALA A 70 15.89 -37.95 -17.84
C ALA A 70 17.02 -38.44 -18.77
N MET A 71 17.47 -37.56 -19.66
CA MET A 71 18.64 -37.77 -20.53
C MET A 71 19.93 -38.03 -19.76
N ALA A 72 20.20 -37.24 -18.71
CA ALA A 72 21.38 -37.36 -17.87
C ALA A 72 21.32 -38.60 -16.95
N CYS A 73 20.17 -38.90 -16.36
CA CYS A 73 19.93 -40.12 -15.57
C CYS A 73 20.14 -41.39 -16.40
N THR A 74 19.73 -41.38 -17.66
CA THR A 74 19.90 -42.52 -18.58
C THR A 74 21.38 -42.92 -18.76
N GLN A 75 22.33 -41.98 -18.66
CA GLN A 75 23.77 -42.27 -18.83
C GLN A 75 24.36 -43.10 -17.68
N PHE A 76 23.71 -43.15 -16.51
CA PHE A 76 24.16 -44.03 -15.43
C PHE A 76 24.13 -45.49 -15.85
N VAL A 77 23.15 -45.90 -16.66
CA VAL A 77 22.99 -47.27 -17.16
C VAL A 77 24.06 -47.58 -18.22
N PRO A 78 25.06 -48.45 -17.95
CA PRO A 78 26.19 -48.64 -18.85
C PRO A 78 25.82 -49.18 -20.24
N SER A 79 24.72 -49.95 -20.34
CA SER A 79 24.22 -50.51 -21.60
C SER A 79 23.53 -49.49 -22.51
N LEU A 80 23.14 -48.33 -21.98
CA LEU A 80 22.50 -47.24 -22.72
C LEU A 80 23.47 -46.10 -23.00
N ARG A 81 24.48 -45.92 -22.15
CA ARG A 81 25.53 -44.89 -22.26
C ARG A 81 26.11 -44.79 -23.67
N ILE A 82 26.28 -43.54 -24.12
CA ILE A 82 26.89 -43.20 -25.42
C ILE A 82 28.15 -42.38 -25.23
N ASN A 83 28.13 -41.43 -24.28
CA ASN A 83 29.24 -40.53 -24.00
C ASN A 83 29.53 -40.50 -22.49
N TYR A 84 30.54 -39.75 -22.07
CA TYR A 84 30.90 -39.59 -20.66
C TYR A 84 29.78 -38.91 -19.85
N LEU A 85 29.67 -39.27 -18.56
CA LEU A 85 28.64 -38.76 -17.65
C LEU A 85 28.69 -37.22 -17.54
N TYR A 86 29.89 -36.63 -17.49
CA TYR A 86 30.08 -35.20 -17.32
C TYR A 86 29.49 -34.38 -18.48
N THR A 87 29.44 -34.93 -19.69
CA THR A 87 28.92 -34.24 -20.88
C THR A 87 27.44 -33.87 -20.75
N TYR A 88 26.67 -34.64 -19.98
CA TYR A 88 25.25 -34.39 -19.70
C TYR A 88 25.04 -33.72 -18.35
N TRP A 89 25.76 -34.16 -17.31
CA TRP A 89 25.58 -33.65 -15.96
C TRP A 89 26.19 -32.26 -15.73
N ALA A 90 27.35 -31.93 -16.31
CA ALA A 90 27.98 -30.63 -16.06
C ALA A 90 27.15 -29.43 -16.60
N PRO A 91 26.61 -29.45 -17.84
CA PRO A 91 25.74 -28.36 -18.31
C PRO A 91 24.43 -28.27 -17.53
N LEU A 92 23.84 -29.41 -17.17
CA LEU A 92 22.60 -29.45 -16.38
C LEU A 92 22.80 -28.85 -14.99
N CYS A 93 23.83 -29.30 -14.26
CA CYS A 93 24.18 -28.75 -12.96
C CYS A 93 24.50 -27.25 -13.02
N PHE A 94 25.21 -26.79 -14.07
CA PHE A 94 25.51 -25.37 -14.26
C PHE A 94 24.23 -24.53 -14.45
N ILE A 95 23.30 -24.95 -15.33
CA ILE A 95 22.01 -24.27 -15.52
C ILE A 95 21.24 -24.21 -14.22
N THR A 96 21.05 -25.35 -13.56
CA THR A 96 20.29 -25.44 -12.31
C THR A 96 20.93 -24.57 -11.23
N PHE A 97 22.26 -24.56 -11.10
CA PHE A 97 22.98 -23.72 -10.15
C PHE A 97 22.78 -22.22 -10.43
N VAL A 98 22.90 -21.76 -11.67
CA VAL A 98 22.65 -20.35 -12.04
C VAL A 98 21.19 -19.96 -11.76
N SER A 99 20.22 -20.82 -12.10
CA SER A 99 18.80 -20.59 -11.79
C SER A 99 18.54 -20.52 -10.28
N MET A 100 19.18 -21.37 -9.49
CA MET A 100 19.06 -21.34 -8.02
C MET A 100 19.73 -20.11 -7.41
N LEU A 101 20.96 -19.76 -7.79
CA LEU A 101 21.62 -18.53 -7.31
C LEU A 101 20.76 -17.29 -7.54
N ARG A 102 20.15 -17.18 -8.72
CA ARG A 102 19.24 -16.09 -9.10
C ARG A 102 17.99 -16.04 -8.22
N GLU A 103 17.25 -17.14 -8.09
CA GLU A 103 16.02 -17.15 -7.29
C GLU A 103 16.34 -16.89 -5.81
N GLY A 104 17.47 -17.42 -5.30
CA GLY A 104 17.97 -17.14 -3.96
C GLY A 104 18.32 -15.67 -3.75
N TYR A 105 19.00 -15.03 -4.70
CA TYR A 105 19.28 -13.59 -4.66
C TYR A 105 17.99 -12.75 -4.64
N GLU A 106 16.98 -13.10 -5.44
CA GLU A 106 15.69 -12.41 -5.43
C GLU A 106 14.95 -12.57 -4.10
N ASP A 107 14.95 -13.77 -3.50
CA ASP A 107 14.26 -14.02 -2.23
C ASP A 107 14.99 -13.38 -1.03
N ILE A 108 16.33 -13.33 -1.06
CA ILE A 108 17.12 -12.52 -0.11
C ILE A 108 16.76 -11.03 -0.24
N LYS A 109 16.60 -10.50 -1.47
CA LYS A 109 16.15 -9.11 -1.68
C LYS A 109 14.70 -8.89 -1.21
N ARG A 110 13.85 -9.93 -1.12
CA ARG A 110 12.53 -9.86 -0.43
C ARG A 110 12.72 -9.80 1.09
N ALA A 111 13.52 -10.71 1.64
CA ALA A 111 13.82 -10.79 3.07
C ALA A 111 14.33 -9.46 3.67
N TYR A 112 15.20 -8.73 2.95
CA TYR A 112 15.66 -7.42 3.41
C TYR A 112 14.54 -6.36 3.49
N ARG A 113 13.63 -6.31 2.51
CA ARG A 113 12.47 -5.38 2.55
C ARG A 113 11.46 -5.76 3.62
N ASP A 114 11.21 -7.06 3.79
CA ASP A 114 10.34 -7.55 4.86
C ASP A 114 10.93 -7.19 6.23
N LYS A 115 12.26 -7.35 6.41
CA LYS A 115 12.96 -6.94 7.64
C LYS A 115 12.81 -5.45 7.90
N GLU A 116 12.98 -4.60 6.88
CA GLU A 116 12.83 -3.14 6.99
C GLU A 116 11.45 -2.76 7.56
N ILE A 117 10.37 -3.28 6.97
CA ILE A 117 8.99 -3.05 7.41
C ILE A 117 8.74 -3.61 8.83
N ASN A 118 9.16 -4.85 9.10
CA ASN A 118 9.00 -5.49 10.41
C ASN A 118 9.81 -4.78 11.52
N SER A 119 10.88 -4.06 11.16
CA SER A 119 11.73 -3.32 12.10
C SER A 119 11.31 -1.86 12.33
N GLN A 120 10.21 -1.40 11.74
CA GLN A 120 9.65 -0.08 12.04
C GLN A 120 9.26 0.00 13.53
N ARG A 121 9.48 1.17 14.15
CA ARG A 121 9.21 1.39 15.57
C ARG A 121 7.83 2.01 15.81
N TYR A 122 7.22 1.59 16.90
CA TYR A 122 5.90 2.03 17.36
C TYR A 122 5.91 2.25 18.87
N THR A 123 5.07 3.17 19.36
CA THR A 123 5.00 3.50 20.78
C THR A 123 3.90 2.70 21.44
N LEU A 124 4.27 1.77 22.32
CA LEU A 124 3.36 0.96 23.14
C LEU A 124 3.03 1.71 24.45
N LEU A 125 1.77 1.71 24.85
CA LEU A 125 1.35 2.11 26.20
C LEU A 125 1.23 0.87 27.09
N THR A 126 2.12 0.77 28.08
CA THR A 126 2.20 -0.37 29.00
C THR A 126 1.13 -0.35 30.11
N GLU A 127 0.94 -1.49 30.77
CA GLU A 127 0.06 -1.66 31.96
C GLU A 127 0.35 -0.64 33.09
N ASN A 128 1.59 -0.16 33.17
CA ASN A 128 2.05 0.81 34.19
C ASN A 128 1.87 2.28 33.77
N GLY A 129 1.16 2.56 32.67
CA GLY A 129 0.99 3.90 32.12
C GLY A 129 2.27 4.51 31.51
N ARG A 130 3.32 3.71 31.31
CA ARG A 130 4.57 4.15 30.67
C ARG A 130 4.54 3.86 29.17
N THR A 131 5.19 4.71 28.39
CA THR A 131 5.41 4.49 26.96
C THR A 131 6.73 3.76 26.71
N GLU A 132 6.72 2.75 25.85
CA GLU A 132 7.91 2.00 25.43
C GLU A 132 7.96 1.92 23.89
N GLU A 133 9.15 1.95 23.29
CA GLU A 133 9.32 1.72 21.85
C GLU A 133 9.40 0.21 21.58
N ILE A 134 8.53 -0.30 20.71
CA ILE A 134 8.51 -1.69 20.25
C ILE A 134 8.67 -1.79 18.72
N LEU A 135 9.10 -2.95 18.24
CA LEU A 135 9.16 -3.23 16.79
C LEU A 135 7.79 -3.62 16.26
N SER A 136 7.52 -3.32 14.99
CA SER A 136 6.28 -3.70 14.28
C SER A 136 5.96 -5.19 14.39
N SER A 137 7.00 -6.04 14.36
CA SER A 137 6.89 -7.50 14.53
C SER A 137 6.52 -7.98 15.95
N GLU A 138 6.69 -7.14 16.96
CA GLU A 138 6.50 -7.45 18.39
C GLU A 138 5.13 -6.99 18.91
N ILE A 139 4.35 -6.34 18.05
CA ILE A 139 2.96 -5.96 18.27
C ILE A 139 2.09 -7.21 18.38
N GLU A 140 1.34 -7.31 19.47
CA GLU A 140 0.39 -8.39 19.73
C GLU A 140 -1.05 -7.84 19.84
N VAL A 141 -2.03 -8.74 19.70
CA VAL A 141 -3.45 -8.40 19.93
C VAL A 141 -3.62 -7.96 21.39
N SER A 142 -4.51 -7.00 21.65
CA SER A 142 -4.72 -6.26 22.92
C SER A 142 -3.77 -5.10 23.22
N ASP A 143 -2.62 -5.00 22.55
CA ASP A 143 -1.68 -3.91 22.76
C ASP A 143 -2.33 -2.54 22.48
N ILE A 144 -2.01 -1.54 23.30
CA ILE A 144 -2.43 -0.15 23.10
C ILE A 144 -1.28 0.60 22.45
N ILE A 145 -1.47 1.06 21.22
CA ILE A 145 -0.44 1.76 20.44
C ILE A 145 -0.81 3.23 20.31
N ILE A 146 0.18 4.09 20.55
CA ILE A 146 0.15 5.53 20.28
C ILE A 146 0.75 5.74 18.89
N LEU A 147 0.01 6.41 18.01
CA LEU A 147 0.39 6.69 16.64
C LEU A 147 0.34 8.19 16.34
N GLN A 148 1.36 8.69 15.66
CA GLN A 148 1.54 10.11 15.35
C GLN A 148 1.08 10.47 13.93
N LYS A 149 0.88 11.77 13.65
CA LYS A 149 0.62 12.28 12.29
C LYS A 149 1.71 11.78 11.31
N ASN A 150 1.26 11.39 10.12
CA ASN A 150 2.05 10.78 9.04
C ASN A 150 2.65 9.40 9.35
N GLN A 151 2.36 8.78 10.50
CA GLN A 151 2.74 7.40 10.79
C GLN A 151 1.79 6.41 10.11
N ARG A 152 2.34 5.28 9.63
CA ARG A 152 1.55 4.16 9.13
C ARG A 152 0.90 3.41 10.28
N VAL A 153 -0.28 2.86 10.03
CA VAL A 153 -0.99 1.98 10.94
C VAL A 153 -0.40 0.55 10.78
N PRO A 154 0.19 -0.08 11.83
CA PRO A 154 0.94 -1.33 11.70
C PRO A 154 0.04 -2.58 11.61
N ALA A 155 -1.12 -2.54 12.26
CA ALA A 155 -2.05 -3.65 12.46
C ALA A 155 -3.48 -3.08 12.41
N ASP A 156 -4.51 -3.91 12.32
CA ASP A 156 -5.89 -3.38 12.33
C ASP A 156 -6.26 -3.00 13.77
N ILE A 157 -6.45 -1.71 14.01
CA ILE A 157 -6.52 -1.06 15.33
C ILE A 157 -7.89 -0.42 15.54
N LEU A 158 -8.49 -0.62 16.71
CA LEU A 158 -9.66 0.12 17.18
C LEU A 158 -9.21 1.47 17.77
N LEU A 159 -9.75 2.58 17.26
CA LEU A 159 -9.49 3.93 17.75
C LEU A 159 -10.17 4.14 19.11
N LEU A 160 -9.37 4.28 20.17
CA LEU A 160 -9.86 4.50 21.53
C LEU A 160 -9.97 5.98 21.87
N GLN A 161 -8.96 6.78 21.50
CA GLN A 161 -8.92 8.20 21.81
C GLN A 161 -8.10 8.98 20.79
N THR A 162 -8.51 10.22 20.54
CA THR A 162 -7.79 11.22 19.74
C THR A 162 -7.41 12.42 20.61
N LEU A 163 -6.34 13.12 20.24
CA LEU A 163 -5.97 14.40 20.85
C LEU A 163 -7.08 15.46 20.75
N ASP A 164 -7.88 15.44 19.67
CA ASP A 164 -9.04 16.34 19.55
C ASP A 164 -10.19 15.87 20.45
N LYS A 165 -10.83 16.82 21.15
CA LYS A 165 -11.96 16.60 22.06
C LYS A 165 -13.20 16.07 21.35
N SER A 166 -13.32 16.29 20.03
CA SER A 166 -14.42 15.74 19.23
C SER A 166 -14.35 14.22 19.05
N GLY A 167 -13.21 13.58 19.35
CA GLY A 167 -12.97 12.18 19.04
C GLY A 167 -12.61 11.90 17.59
N THR A 168 -12.38 12.92 16.76
CA THR A 168 -12.17 12.73 15.32
C THR A 168 -10.69 12.61 14.91
N CYS A 169 -10.44 11.73 13.95
CA CYS A 169 -9.16 11.56 13.26
C CYS A 169 -9.42 11.37 11.77
N PHE A 170 -8.52 11.86 10.93
CA PHE A 170 -8.51 11.61 9.49
C PHE A 170 -7.41 10.61 9.13
N ILE A 171 -7.73 9.63 8.28
CA ILE A 171 -6.75 8.70 7.68
C ILE A 171 -6.72 8.82 6.15
N ARG A 172 -5.56 8.55 5.57
CA ARG A 172 -5.36 8.36 4.12
C ARG A 172 -5.44 6.87 3.80
N THR A 173 -6.27 6.51 2.82
CA THR A 173 -6.44 5.12 2.33
C THR A 173 -5.94 4.92 0.90
N ASP A 174 -5.13 5.87 0.40
CA ASP A 174 -4.54 5.92 -0.94
C ASP A 174 -3.84 4.62 -1.37
N GLN A 175 -3.35 3.83 -0.41
CA GLN A 175 -2.67 2.55 -0.66
C GLN A 175 -3.54 1.29 -0.46
N LEU A 176 -4.75 1.45 0.05
CA LEU A 176 -5.68 0.34 0.34
C LEU A 176 -6.79 0.25 -0.71
N ASP A 177 -7.39 1.38 -1.09
CA ASP A 177 -8.52 1.46 -2.04
C ASP A 177 -8.32 2.48 -3.17
N GLY A 178 -7.21 3.23 -3.16
CA GLY A 178 -6.93 4.23 -4.19
C GLY A 178 -7.78 5.50 -4.05
N GLU A 179 -8.41 5.74 -2.91
CA GLU A 179 -9.09 7.01 -2.64
C GLU A 179 -8.10 8.07 -2.12
N THR A 180 -8.18 9.28 -2.67
CA THR A 180 -7.37 10.44 -2.25
C THR A 180 -7.93 11.14 -1.02
N ASP A 181 -9.24 11.04 -0.82
CA ASP A 181 -9.97 11.78 0.18
C ASP A 181 -9.68 11.20 1.57
N TRP A 182 -9.57 12.09 2.55
CA TRP A 182 -9.36 11.67 3.92
C TRP A 182 -10.62 11.05 4.50
N LYS A 183 -10.49 9.83 5.02
CA LYS A 183 -11.60 9.15 5.69
C LYS A 183 -11.64 9.57 7.14
N LEU A 184 -12.78 10.15 7.53
CA LEU A 184 -13.09 10.43 8.93
C LEU A 184 -13.18 9.13 9.71
N ARG A 185 -12.57 9.14 10.89
CA ARG A 185 -12.59 8.11 11.91
C ARG A 185 -12.96 8.75 13.24
N ILE A 186 -13.71 8.01 14.06
CA ILE A 186 -14.29 8.49 15.31
C ILE A 186 -13.87 7.52 16.42
N ALA A 187 -13.26 8.03 17.47
CA ALA A 187 -12.90 7.27 18.66
C ALA A 187 -14.15 6.66 19.32
N ALA A 188 -13.99 5.49 19.95
CA ALA A 188 -15.07 4.88 20.72
C ALA A 188 -15.57 5.89 21.80
N PRO A 189 -16.87 6.28 21.81
CA PRO A 189 -17.32 7.41 22.63
C PRO A 189 -17.07 7.25 24.14
N MET A 190 -17.05 6.00 24.62
CA MET A 190 -16.82 5.67 26.03
C MET A 190 -15.37 5.88 26.49
N THR A 191 -14.40 5.82 25.58
CA THR A 191 -12.97 5.99 25.88
C THR A 191 -12.49 7.40 25.59
N GLN A 192 -13.07 8.09 24.60
CA GLN A 192 -12.75 9.50 24.32
C GLN A 192 -13.02 10.45 25.50
N SER A 193 -13.97 10.12 26.38
CA SER A 193 -14.29 10.92 27.58
C SER A 193 -13.30 10.75 28.74
N LEU A 194 -12.23 9.96 28.58
CA LEU A 194 -11.26 9.70 29.64
C LEU A 194 -10.14 10.75 29.61
N GLU A 195 -9.84 11.33 30.78
CA GLU A 195 -8.72 12.26 30.95
C GLU A 195 -7.37 11.55 30.94
N ASP A 196 -7.34 10.27 31.35
CA ASP A 196 -6.13 9.45 31.41
C ASP A 196 -6.43 8.02 30.91
N ILE A 197 -5.77 7.63 29.82
CA ILE A 197 -5.91 6.31 29.18
C ILE A 197 -5.23 5.21 30.01
N SER A 198 -4.26 5.53 30.86
CA SER A 198 -3.59 4.54 31.71
C SER A 198 -4.56 3.80 32.64
N ILE A 199 -5.74 4.40 32.91
CA ILE A 199 -6.86 3.75 33.61
C ILE A 199 -7.30 2.46 32.89
N LEU A 200 -7.31 2.44 31.54
CA LEU A 200 -7.70 1.27 30.73
C LEU A 200 -6.71 0.12 30.86
N THR A 201 -5.41 0.42 31.05
CA THR A 201 -4.35 -0.57 31.22
C THR A 201 -4.13 -0.96 32.68
N SER A 202 -4.62 -0.17 33.64
CA SER A 202 -4.44 -0.44 35.07
C SER A 202 -5.28 -1.63 35.57
N ASP A 203 -4.66 -2.59 36.25
CA ASP A 203 -5.30 -3.83 36.72
C ASP A 203 -6.40 -3.62 37.81
N LYS A 204 -6.57 -2.38 38.27
CA LYS A 204 -7.60 -1.98 39.25
C LYS A 204 -8.90 -1.49 38.61
N SER A 205 -8.94 -1.27 37.30
CA SER A 205 -10.14 -0.83 36.60
C SER A 205 -11.00 -2.02 36.13
N GLN A 206 -12.30 -1.79 35.93
CA GLN A 206 -13.18 -2.76 35.30
C GLN A 206 -12.71 -2.97 33.86
N LYS A 207 -12.31 -4.20 33.50
CA LYS A 207 -11.61 -4.45 32.23
C LYS A 207 -12.54 -4.25 31.03
N VAL A 208 -12.11 -3.43 30.07
CA VAL A 208 -12.83 -3.21 28.82
C VAL A 208 -12.67 -4.44 27.92
N LYS A 209 -13.78 -4.97 27.43
CA LYS A 209 -13.83 -6.08 26.48
C LYS A 209 -14.28 -5.57 25.13
N ILE A 210 -13.69 -6.09 24.06
CA ILE A 210 -14.07 -5.83 22.68
C ILE A 210 -14.44 -7.17 22.07
N HIS A 211 -15.69 -7.30 21.64
CA HIS A 211 -16.16 -8.44 20.84
C HIS A 211 -16.24 -7.99 19.38
N SER A 212 -15.44 -8.58 18.48
CA SER A 212 -15.49 -8.29 17.04
C SER A 212 -15.90 -9.52 16.23
N GLU A 213 -16.40 -9.28 15.03
CA GLU A 213 -16.55 -10.29 13.98
C GLU A 213 -15.25 -11.11 13.71
N PRO A 214 -15.34 -12.27 13.05
CA PRO A 214 -14.15 -12.97 12.53
C PRO A 214 -13.41 -12.13 11.46
N PRO A 215 -12.09 -12.36 11.24
CA PRO A 215 -11.32 -11.64 10.22
C PRO A 215 -11.91 -11.78 8.82
N CYS A 216 -12.42 -10.67 8.26
CA CYS A 216 -13.08 -10.63 6.95
C CYS A 216 -12.28 -9.83 5.91
N LEU A 217 -12.48 -10.11 4.62
CA LEU A 217 -11.77 -9.46 3.51
C LEU A 217 -12.35 -8.09 3.12
N ASN A 218 -13.62 -7.82 3.46
CA ASN A 218 -14.29 -6.55 3.17
C ASN A 218 -13.67 -5.40 3.99
N ILE A 219 -13.20 -4.34 3.33
CA ILE A 219 -12.61 -3.15 3.98
C ILE A 219 -13.65 -2.08 4.39
N HIS A 220 -14.88 -2.19 3.88
CA HIS A 220 -15.95 -1.19 4.05
C HIS A 220 -17.03 -1.62 5.07
N GLU A 221 -16.85 -2.75 5.75
CA GLU A 221 -17.78 -3.26 6.77
C GLU A 221 -16.99 -3.72 8.00
N PHE A 222 -17.50 -3.49 9.20
CA PHE A 222 -16.93 -3.99 10.45
C PHE A 222 -18.00 -3.91 11.52
N ASN A 223 -18.26 -5.04 12.17
CA ASN A 223 -19.23 -5.15 13.24
C ASN A 223 -18.52 -5.59 14.53
N GLY A 224 -18.70 -4.81 15.59
CA GLY A 224 -18.21 -5.16 16.91
C GLY A 224 -19.00 -4.48 18.03
N VAL A 225 -18.67 -4.82 19.27
CA VAL A 225 -19.22 -4.23 20.49
C VAL A 225 -18.07 -3.99 21.46
N ILE A 226 -18.01 -2.79 22.04
CA ILE A 226 -17.14 -2.48 23.18
C ILE A 226 -17.99 -2.51 24.46
N SER A 227 -17.57 -3.32 25.42
CA SER A 227 -18.26 -3.58 26.69
C SER A 227 -17.37 -3.13 27.84
N TRP A 228 -17.81 -2.10 28.58
CA TRP A 228 -17.12 -1.66 29.80
C TRP A 228 -18.07 -1.55 31.00
N LYS A 229 -18.94 -0.54 30.96
CA LYS A 229 -20.02 -0.28 31.94
C LYS A 229 -21.40 -0.37 31.28
N SER A 230 -21.45 0.00 30.02
CA SER A 230 -22.51 -0.24 29.04
C SER A 230 -21.86 -0.84 27.79
N ASP A 231 -22.68 -1.48 26.95
CA ASP A 231 -22.27 -1.92 25.63
C ASP A 231 -22.48 -0.79 24.62
N ALA A 232 -21.51 -0.56 23.74
CA ALA A 232 -21.62 0.35 22.60
C ALA A 232 -21.25 -0.37 21.30
N PRO A 233 -22.01 -0.19 20.20
CA PRO A 233 -21.67 -0.77 18.92
C PRO A 233 -20.43 -0.10 18.33
N LEU A 234 -19.63 -0.88 17.61
CA LEU A 234 -18.47 -0.44 16.85
C LEU A 234 -18.73 -0.64 15.36
N SER A 235 -18.34 0.36 14.56
CA SER A 235 -18.42 0.36 13.10
C SER A 235 -17.04 0.55 12.46
N VAL A 236 -17.00 0.55 11.13
CA VAL A 236 -15.81 0.88 10.33
C VAL A 236 -15.23 2.24 10.67
N GLU A 237 -16.06 3.20 11.10
CA GLU A 237 -15.62 4.53 11.49
C GLU A 237 -14.74 4.51 12.74
N ASN A 238 -14.80 3.46 13.56
CA ASN A 238 -13.94 3.29 14.73
C ASN A 238 -12.61 2.58 14.41
N MET A 239 -12.40 2.10 13.18
CA MET A 239 -11.28 1.21 12.84
C MET A 239 -10.20 1.86 11.94
N LEU A 240 -8.95 1.72 12.33
CA LEU A 240 -7.76 2.07 11.56
C LEU A 240 -7.22 0.80 10.89
N TRP A 241 -7.17 0.74 9.56
CA TRP A 241 -6.70 -0.44 8.82
C TRP A 241 -5.17 -0.43 8.67
N SER A 242 -4.54 -1.60 8.80
CA SER A 242 -3.11 -1.79 8.56
C SER A 242 -2.72 -1.27 7.18
N GLY A 243 -1.61 -0.54 7.10
CA GLY A 243 -1.11 0.10 5.88
C GLY A 243 -1.64 1.50 5.60
N THR A 244 -2.76 1.92 6.20
CA THR A 244 -3.26 3.31 6.12
C THR A 244 -2.34 4.28 6.86
N VAL A 245 -2.47 5.59 6.60
CA VAL A 245 -1.62 6.62 7.22
C VAL A 245 -2.48 7.65 7.96
N ILE A 246 -2.11 7.99 9.18
CA ILE A 246 -2.82 9.01 9.98
C ILE A 246 -2.50 10.40 9.43
N ALA A 247 -3.52 11.17 9.08
CA ALA A 247 -3.38 12.53 8.54
C ALA A 247 -3.39 13.61 9.63
N THR A 248 -4.07 13.39 10.75
CA THR A 248 -4.31 14.45 11.76
C THR A 248 -4.13 13.96 13.20
N GLY A 249 -3.38 14.75 13.97
CA GLY A 249 -3.24 14.58 15.42
C GLY A 249 -2.41 13.37 15.86
N GLU A 250 -2.45 13.13 17.15
CA GLU A 250 -2.01 11.89 17.78
C GLU A 250 -3.25 11.05 18.11
N VAL A 251 -3.15 9.75 17.89
CA VAL A 251 -4.24 8.79 18.13
C VAL A 251 -3.75 7.61 18.94
N ILE A 252 -4.64 7.10 19.78
CA ILE A 252 -4.36 5.99 20.69
C ILE A 252 -5.41 4.92 20.44
N GLY A 253 -4.97 3.69 20.20
CA GLY A 253 -5.85 2.61 19.76
C GLY A 253 -5.39 1.23 20.22
N CYS A 254 -6.33 0.29 20.29
CA CYS A 254 -6.07 -1.11 20.68
C CYS A 254 -6.00 -2.02 19.46
N VAL A 255 -5.00 -2.89 19.39
CA VAL A 255 -4.78 -3.83 18.29
C VAL A 255 -5.80 -4.98 18.33
N ILE A 256 -6.58 -5.12 17.26
CA ILE A 256 -7.63 -6.15 17.12
C ILE A 256 -7.18 -7.30 16.22
N TYR A 257 -6.59 -7.00 15.05
CA TYR A 257 -6.06 -8.00 14.12
C TYR A 257 -4.61 -7.72 13.73
N THR A 258 -3.80 -8.77 13.70
CA THR A 258 -2.35 -8.75 13.47
C THR A 258 -1.97 -9.64 12.29
N GLY A 259 -0.86 -9.31 11.61
CA GLY A 259 -0.25 -10.18 10.60
C GLY A 259 -1.23 -10.70 9.53
N THR A 260 -1.37 -12.03 9.44
CA THR A 260 -2.18 -12.74 8.42
C THR A 260 -3.69 -12.52 8.51
N ASP A 261 -4.15 -11.92 9.60
CA ASP A 261 -5.56 -11.65 9.86
C ASP A 261 -5.89 -10.16 9.67
N THR A 262 -4.92 -9.33 9.30
CA THR A 262 -5.18 -7.94 8.85
C THR A 262 -5.81 -7.93 7.47
N ARG A 263 -6.71 -6.96 7.21
CA ARG A 263 -7.42 -6.83 5.94
C ARG A 263 -6.49 -6.58 4.75
N MET A 264 -5.40 -5.84 4.96
CA MET A 264 -4.36 -5.62 3.94
C MET A 264 -3.67 -6.93 3.53
N VAL A 265 -3.27 -7.77 4.49
CA VAL A 265 -2.59 -9.04 4.18
C VAL A 265 -3.58 -10.07 3.61
N MET A 266 -4.84 -10.08 4.05
CA MET A 266 -5.87 -10.94 3.46
C MET A 266 -6.22 -10.59 2.00
N ASN A 267 -6.12 -9.31 1.62
CA ASN A 267 -6.23 -8.87 0.23
C ASN A 267 -4.93 -9.08 -0.60
N THR A 268 -3.84 -9.51 0.03
CA THR A 268 -2.55 -9.74 -0.65
C THR A 268 -2.44 -11.18 -1.19
N ASN A 269 -2.16 -11.30 -2.49
CA ASN A 269 -1.91 -12.60 -3.11
C ASN A 269 -0.56 -13.19 -2.70
N LYS A 270 -0.51 -14.51 -2.42
CA LYS A 270 0.73 -15.23 -2.10
C LYS A 270 1.77 -15.10 -3.23
N PRO A 271 3.06 -14.89 -2.92
CA PRO A 271 4.11 -14.77 -3.93
C PRO A 271 4.27 -16.10 -4.67
N ARG A 272 4.07 -16.08 -5.99
CA ARG A 272 4.21 -17.24 -6.89
C ARG A 272 5.41 -17.11 -7.82
N TYR A 273 5.96 -18.23 -8.27
CA TYR A 273 6.87 -18.24 -9.40
C TYR A 273 6.17 -17.70 -10.67
N LYS A 274 6.84 -16.83 -11.42
CA LYS A 274 6.30 -16.21 -12.65
C LYS A 274 6.97 -16.83 -13.87
N PHE A 275 6.19 -17.58 -14.64
CA PHE A 275 6.59 -18.25 -15.87
C PHE A 275 6.03 -17.51 -17.09
N GLY A 276 6.89 -17.08 -18.02
CA GLY A 276 6.51 -16.27 -19.17
C GLY A 276 5.68 -17.02 -20.22
N LEU A 277 5.14 -16.28 -21.19
CA LEU A 277 4.59 -16.84 -22.43
C LEU A 277 5.71 -17.38 -23.31
N VAL A 278 6.84 -16.67 -23.40
CA VAL A 278 8.04 -17.14 -24.12
C VAL A 278 8.52 -18.49 -23.59
N ASP A 279 8.56 -18.67 -22.26
CA ASP A 279 8.94 -19.95 -21.66
C ASP A 279 7.92 -21.07 -21.98
N LYS A 280 6.62 -20.77 -22.10
CA LYS A 280 5.59 -21.73 -22.53
C LYS A 280 5.74 -22.14 -23.99
N GLU A 281 6.06 -21.18 -24.87
CA GLU A 281 6.32 -21.43 -26.29
C GLU A 281 7.53 -22.37 -26.46
N ILE A 282 8.66 -22.06 -25.81
CA ILE A 282 9.87 -22.89 -25.83
C ILE A 282 9.59 -24.29 -25.27
N ASN A 283 8.85 -24.38 -24.17
CA ASN A 283 8.45 -25.67 -23.59
C ASN A 283 7.53 -26.48 -24.51
N THR A 284 6.77 -25.81 -25.39
CA THR A 284 5.92 -26.45 -26.41
C THR A 284 6.74 -26.91 -27.61
N PHE A 285 7.68 -26.09 -28.09
CA PHE A 285 8.62 -26.50 -29.13
C PHE A 285 9.51 -27.67 -28.69
N ALA A 286 9.97 -27.70 -27.44
CA ALA A 286 10.74 -28.82 -26.91
C ALA A 286 9.93 -30.13 -26.86
N LYS A 287 8.62 -30.07 -26.55
CA LYS A 287 7.72 -31.24 -26.66
C LYS A 287 7.60 -31.72 -28.10
N LEU A 288 7.43 -30.79 -29.05
CA LEU A 288 7.33 -31.12 -30.48
C LEU A 288 8.63 -31.74 -31.01
N LEU A 289 9.79 -31.16 -30.69
CA LEU A 289 11.10 -31.68 -31.06
C LEU A 289 11.39 -33.04 -30.42
N PHE A 290 10.95 -33.27 -29.17
CA PHE A 290 11.05 -34.57 -28.52
C PHE A 290 10.18 -35.65 -29.18
N LEU A 291 8.95 -35.31 -29.58
CA LEU A 291 8.10 -36.22 -30.34
C LEU A 291 8.70 -36.53 -31.72
N GLY A 292 9.28 -35.53 -32.38
CA GLY A 292 10.01 -35.70 -33.64
C GLY A 292 11.24 -36.60 -33.52
N SER A 293 12.07 -36.41 -32.48
CA SER A 293 13.26 -37.24 -32.25
C SER A 293 12.90 -38.66 -31.81
N ALA A 294 11.82 -38.85 -31.05
CA ALA A 294 11.26 -40.17 -30.73
C ALA A 294 10.72 -40.88 -31.98
N ALA A 295 10.03 -40.18 -32.88
CA ALA A 295 9.58 -40.73 -34.16
C ALA A 295 10.77 -41.15 -35.06
N LEU A 296 11.80 -40.30 -35.15
CA LEU A 296 13.01 -40.63 -35.91
C LEU A 296 13.77 -41.83 -35.29
N ALA A 297 13.87 -41.89 -33.96
CA ALA A 297 14.43 -43.05 -33.25
C ALA A 297 13.63 -44.33 -33.52
N LEU A 298 12.30 -44.26 -33.61
CA LEU A 298 11.45 -45.39 -33.96
C LEU A 298 11.71 -45.86 -35.40
N VAL A 299 11.81 -44.93 -36.37
CA VAL A 299 12.16 -45.25 -37.77
C VAL A 299 13.52 -45.95 -37.85
N MET A 300 14.53 -45.48 -37.11
CA MET A 300 15.85 -46.14 -37.06
C MET A 300 15.80 -47.56 -36.47
N VAL A 301 14.91 -47.82 -35.50
CA VAL A 301 14.68 -49.18 -34.98
C VAL A 301 13.96 -50.06 -36.00
N ILE A 302 12.97 -49.53 -36.73
CA ILE A 302 12.26 -50.26 -37.78
C ILE A 302 13.24 -50.67 -38.90
N LEU A 303 14.05 -49.72 -39.39
CA LEU A 303 15.05 -49.98 -40.44
C LEU A 303 16.13 -50.98 -40.01
N LYS A 304 16.51 -50.99 -38.72
CA LYS A 304 17.43 -51.98 -38.14
C LYS A 304 16.78 -53.35 -37.92
N GLY A 305 15.45 -53.40 -37.88
CA GLY A 305 14.66 -54.57 -37.50
C GLY A 305 14.63 -54.82 -35.98
N PHE A 306 13.54 -55.41 -35.51
CA PHE A 306 13.24 -55.65 -34.08
C PHE A 306 14.03 -56.83 -33.45
N HIS A 307 15.26 -57.07 -33.89
CA HIS A 307 16.09 -58.16 -33.41
C HIS A 307 16.79 -57.80 -32.08
N GLY A 308 16.65 -58.67 -31.08
CA GLY A 308 17.24 -58.51 -29.75
C GLY A 308 16.52 -57.44 -28.89
N PRO A 309 17.21 -56.80 -27.92
CA PRO A 309 16.61 -55.83 -27.03
C PRO A 309 16.38 -54.46 -27.72
N TRP A 310 15.38 -54.42 -28.62
CA TRP A 310 15.02 -53.26 -29.45
C TRP A 310 14.88 -51.96 -28.66
N TYR A 311 14.34 -52.01 -27.44
CA TYR A 311 14.17 -50.87 -26.55
C TYR A 311 15.51 -50.19 -26.17
N ARG A 312 16.62 -50.93 -26.06
CA ARG A 312 17.95 -50.36 -25.81
C ARG A 312 18.47 -49.59 -27.02
N TYR A 313 18.18 -50.09 -28.23
CA TYR A 313 18.50 -49.39 -29.47
C TYR A 313 17.62 -48.15 -29.67
N PHE A 314 16.32 -48.23 -29.35
CA PHE A 314 15.42 -47.07 -29.35
C PHE A 314 15.95 -45.94 -28.46
N ILE A 315 16.24 -46.23 -27.18
CA ILE A 315 16.78 -45.23 -26.27
C ILE A 315 18.13 -44.71 -26.76
N ARG A 316 19.03 -45.56 -27.29
CA ARG A 316 20.29 -45.08 -27.88
C ARG A 316 20.11 -44.17 -29.09
N PHE A 317 19.16 -44.43 -29.99
CA PHE A 317 18.87 -43.50 -31.08
C PHE A 317 18.26 -42.19 -30.59
N LEU A 318 17.35 -42.24 -29.60
CA LEU A 318 16.80 -41.05 -28.95
C LEU A 318 17.89 -40.21 -28.26
N LEU A 319 18.86 -40.87 -27.61
CA LEU A 319 20.05 -40.22 -27.03
C LEU A 319 20.95 -39.58 -28.11
N LEU A 320 21.11 -40.19 -29.29
CA LEU A 320 21.87 -39.61 -30.40
C LEU A 320 21.17 -38.38 -30.99
N PHE A 321 19.85 -38.45 -31.15
CA PHE A 321 19.05 -37.32 -31.65
C PHE A 321 18.80 -36.23 -30.59
N SER A 322 19.24 -36.43 -29.34
CA SER A 322 18.97 -35.49 -28.26
C SER A 322 19.56 -34.09 -28.48
N TYR A 323 20.66 -34.03 -29.25
CA TYR A 323 21.34 -32.79 -29.64
C TYR A 323 20.45 -31.85 -30.49
N MET A 324 19.32 -32.32 -31.03
CA MET A 324 18.32 -31.46 -31.68
C MET A 324 17.66 -30.46 -30.73
N ILE A 325 17.68 -30.71 -29.41
CA ILE A 325 17.20 -29.77 -28.39
C ILE A 325 18.44 -29.18 -27.70
N PRO A 326 18.89 -27.97 -28.07
CA PRO A 326 20.13 -27.41 -27.55
C PRO A 326 19.98 -26.96 -26.09
N ILE A 327 20.71 -27.60 -25.18
CA ILE A 327 20.76 -27.24 -23.74
C ILE A 327 21.24 -25.80 -23.51
N SER A 328 22.09 -25.27 -24.42
CA SER A 328 22.58 -23.88 -24.40
C SER A 328 21.49 -22.83 -24.61
N LEU A 329 20.35 -23.17 -25.25
CA LEU A 329 19.22 -22.26 -25.41
C LEU A 329 18.72 -21.78 -24.05
N ARG A 330 18.65 -22.67 -23.05
CA ARG A 330 18.21 -22.32 -21.69
C ARG A 330 19.18 -21.39 -20.99
N VAL A 331 20.48 -21.67 -21.06
CA VAL A 331 21.55 -20.81 -20.50
C VAL A 331 21.43 -19.39 -21.07
N ASN A 332 21.37 -19.29 -22.40
CA ASN A 332 21.38 -18.01 -23.10
C ASN A 332 20.14 -17.17 -22.77
N LEU A 333 18.98 -17.81 -22.63
CA LEU A 333 17.74 -17.12 -22.23
C LEU A 333 17.80 -16.68 -20.77
N ASP A 334 18.16 -17.54 -19.83
CA ASP A 334 18.22 -17.16 -18.41
C ASP A 334 19.27 -16.06 -18.15
N LEU A 335 20.42 -16.11 -18.82
CA LEU A 335 21.45 -15.06 -18.76
C LEU A 335 20.99 -13.77 -19.47
N GLY A 336 20.32 -13.87 -20.62
CA GLY A 336 19.74 -12.74 -21.34
C GLY A 336 18.72 -11.99 -20.49
N LYS A 337 17.79 -12.71 -19.84
CA LYS A 337 16.80 -12.12 -18.92
C LYS A 337 17.46 -11.41 -17.73
N LEU A 338 18.56 -11.95 -17.20
CA LEU A 338 19.36 -11.28 -16.17
C LEU A 338 20.01 -9.98 -16.68
N ALA A 339 20.62 -10.02 -17.87
CA ALA A 339 21.24 -8.84 -18.48
C ALA A 339 20.20 -7.73 -18.78
N TYR A 340 19.05 -8.07 -19.37
CA TYR A 340 17.96 -7.10 -19.60
C TYR A 340 17.44 -6.51 -18.28
N SER A 341 17.28 -7.33 -17.23
CA SER A 341 16.88 -6.86 -15.90
C SER A 341 17.90 -5.91 -15.26
N TRP A 342 19.18 -6.05 -15.59
CA TRP A 342 20.25 -5.15 -15.15
C TRP A 342 20.26 -3.85 -15.95
N PHE A 343 20.17 -3.91 -17.28
CA PHE A 343 20.07 -2.72 -18.14
C PHE A 343 18.88 -1.83 -17.76
N ILE A 344 17.70 -2.41 -17.48
CA ILE A 344 16.51 -1.65 -17.05
C ILE A 344 16.81 -0.85 -15.76
N GLN A 345 17.47 -1.44 -14.76
CA GLN A 345 17.83 -0.76 -13.50
C GLN A 345 18.92 0.33 -13.66
N GLN A 346 19.62 0.37 -14.79
CA GLN A 346 20.63 1.38 -15.09
C GLN A 346 20.18 2.43 -16.12
N ASP A 347 18.92 2.38 -16.57
CA ASP A 347 18.42 3.33 -17.55
C ASP A 347 18.34 4.75 -16.97
N LYS A 348 19.07 5.67 -17.58
CA LYS A 348 19.12 7.08 -17.18
C LYS A 348 17.83 7.83 -17.52
N ASN A 349 17.03 7.32 -18.47
CA ASN A 349 15.75 7.92 -18.86
C ASN A 349 14.62 7.59 -17.87
N ILE A 350 14.77 6.50 -17.10
CA ILE A 350 13.79 6.04 -16.10
C ILE A 350 14.50 5.85 -14.75
N PRO A 351 14.97 6.94 -14.12
CA PRO A 351 15.70 6.88 -12.86
C PRO A 351 14.83 6.30 -11.74
N GLY A 352 15.44 5.55 -10.82
CA GLY A 352 14.75 4.91 -9.70
C GLY A 352 13.96 3.65 -10.06
N SER A 353 14.06 3.14 -11.29
CA SER A 353 13.45 1.87 -11.68
C SER A 353 14.07 0.69 -10.92
N VAL A 354 13.23 -0.16 -10.31
CA VAL A 354 13.69 -1.33 -9.54
C VAL A 354 13.01 -2.60 -10.05
N VAL A 355 13.77 -3.46 -10.71
CA VAL A 355 13.29 -4.78 -11.12
C VAL A 355 13.12 -5.68 -9.89
N ARG A 356 11.88 -6.10 -9.64
CA ARG A 356 11.47 -6.99 -8.52
C ARG A 356 11.30 -8.46 -8.93
N THR A 357 11.35 -8.76 -10.23
CA THR A 357 11.30 -10.13 -10.76
C THR A 357 12.02 -10.13 -12.11
N SER A 358 13.13 -10.87 -12.21
CA SER A 358 13.96 -10.92 -13.42
C SER A 358 13.52 -11.98 -14.44
N THR A 359 12.47 -12.78 -14.16
CA THR A 359 12.10 -13.96 -14.99
C THR A 359 11.27 -13.64 -16.24
N ILE A 360 10.78 -12.41 -16.38
CA ILE A 360 9.82 -11.98 -17.42
C ILE A 360 10.11 -10.60 -18.08
N PRO A 361 11.36 -10.10 -18.21
CA PRO A 361 11.60 -8.78 -18.83
C PRO A 361 11.13 -8.71 -20.30
N GLU A 362 11.18 -9.83 -21.04
CA GLU A 362 10.75 -9.92 -22.43
C GLU A 362 9.22 -9.83 -22.59
N GLU A 363 8.44 -10.13 -21.55
CA GLU A 363 6.98 -10.01 -21.58
C GLU A 363 6.52 -8.55 -21.62
N LEU A 364 7.38 -7.58 -21.23
CA LEU A 364 7.11 -6.14 -21.37
C LEU A 364 6.85 -5.75 -22.83
N GLY A 365 7.52 -6.41 -23.79
CA GLY A 365 7.31 -6.20 -25.22
C GLY A 365 6.08 -6.92 -25.79
N ARG A 366 5.34 -7.67 -24.97
CA ARG A 366 4.19 -8.49 -25.36
C ARG A 366 2.88 -8.07 -24.68
N ILE A 367 2.86 -6.92 -24.00
CA ILE A 367 1.68 -6.40 -23.29
C ILE A 367 0.60 -5.98 -24.30
N GLY A 368 -0.49 -6.74 -24.40
CA GLY A 368 -1.66 -6.39 -25.22
C GLY A 368 -2.69 -5.48 -24.52
N TYR A 369 -2.68 -5.45 -23.18
CA TYR A 369 -3.60 -4.65 -22.37
C TYR A 369 -2.86 -4.00 -21.20
N LEU A 370 -2.96 -2.68 -21.08
CA LEU A 370 -2.48 -1.94 -19.92
C LEU A 370 -3.67 -1.63 -19.00
N LEU A 371 -3.72 -2.32 -17.86
CA LEU A 371 -4.64 -1.96 -16.77
C LEU A 371 -3.91 -0.95 -15.88
N ALA A 372 -4.35 0.29 -15.93
CA ALA A 372 -3.83 1.38 -15.10
C ALA A 372 -4.87 1.77 -14.05
N ASP A 373 -4.42 1.96 -12.80
CA ASP A 373 -5.23 2.64 -11.79
C ASP A 373 -5.35 4.13 -12.16
N LYS A 374 -6.44 4.77 -11.76
CA LYS A 374 -6.63 6.21 -11.92
C LYS A 374 -5.75 6.95 -10.92
N THR A 375 -5.93 6.67 -9.63
CA THR A 375 -5.28 7.40 -8.54
C THR A 375 -3.82 7.00 -8.41
N GLY A 376 -2.93 7.96 -8.15
CA GLY A 376 -1.50 7.72 -7.94
C GLY A 376 -0.71 7.22 -9.17
N THR A 377 -1.40 6.85 -10.26
CA THR A 377 -0.80 6.33 -11.50
C THR A 377 -1.10 7.25 -12.69
N LEU A 378 -2.38 7.45 -13.06
CA LEU A 378 -2.75 8.36 -14.14
C LEU A 378 -2.87 9.82 -13.68
N THR A 379 -3.37 10.04 -12.46
CA THR A 379 -3.46 11.37 -11.85
C THR A 379 -2.46 11.52 -10.71
N GLN A 380 -1.64 12.57 -10.77
CA GLN A 380 -0.93 13.07 -9.59
C GLN A 380 -1.95 13.47 -8.52
N ASN A 381 -1.65 13.24 -7.24
CA ASN A 381 -2.52 13.63 -6.14
C ASN A 381 -2.42 15.14 -5.84
N VAL A 382 -2.67 15.96 -6.86
CA VAL A 382 -2.55 17.42 -6.85
C VAL A 382 -3.77 18.00 -7.55
N MET A 383 -4.69 18.55 -6.77
CA MET A 383 -5.91 19.17 -7.30
C MET A 383 -5.67 20.66 -7.55
N ILE A 384 -5.83 21.09 -8.81
CA ILE A 384 -5.62 22.49 -9.23
C ILE A 384 -6.96 23.11 -9.62
N PHE A 385 -7.37 24.19 -8.95
CA PHE A 385 -8.58 24.90 -9.29
C PHE A 385 -8.44 25.66 -10.63
N LYS A 386 -9.10 25.19 -11.69
CA LYS A 386 -8.95 25.75 -13.06
C LYS A 386 -10.00 26.79 -13.45
N ARG A 387 -11.26 26.59 -13.07
CA ARG A 387 -12.39 27.41 -13.54
C ARG A 387 -13.56 27.36 -12.57
N LEU A 388 -14.17 28.53 -12.32
CA LEU A 388 -15.37 28.72 -11.55
C LEU A 388 -16.52 29.12 -12.48
N TYR A 389 -17.66 28.43 -12.39
CA TYR A 389 -18.89 28.81 -13.09
C TYR A 389 -19.92 29.34 -12.07
N VAL A 390 -20.46 30.55 -12.30
CA VAL A 390 -21.49 31.16 -11.45
C VAL A 390 -22.58 31.74 -12.34
N GLY A 391 -23.72 31.04 -12.44
CA GLY A 391 -24.78 31.39 -13.39
C GLY A 391 -24.26 31.34 -14.83
N SER A 392 -24.38 32.46 -15.55
CA SER A 392 -23.86 32.67 -16.90
C SER A 392 -22.34 32.91 -16.94
N GLY A 393 -21.72 33.29 -15.82
CA GLY A 393 -20.31 33.70 -15.75
C GLY A 393 -19.35 32.52 -15.68
N SER A 394 -18.30 32.54 -16.52
CA SER A 394 -17.18 31.59 -16.54
C SER A 394 -15.89 32.32 -16.16
N TYR A 395 -15.34 32.02 -14.99
CA TYR A 395 -14.14 32.69 -14.45
C TYR A 395 -12.96 31.72 -14.41
N THR A 396 -11.93 32.00 -15.21
CA THR A 396 -10.64 31.29 -15.25
C THR A 396 -9.56 32.06 -14.49
N ILE A 397 -8.40 31.42 -14.29
CA ILE A 397 -7.16 32.04 -13.80
C ILE A 397 -6.81 33.32 -14.60
N GLU A 398 -6.98 33.30 -15.92
CA GLU A 398 -6.75 34.45 -16.81
C GLU A 398 -7.69 35.63 -16.51
N ASN A 399 -8.93 35.35 -16.07
CA ASN A 399 -9.95 36.35 -15.76
C ASN A 399 -9.95 36.80 -14.29
N ARG A 400 -8.92 36.46 -13.49
CA ARG A 400 -8.74 36.91 -12.07
C ARG A 400 -8.97 38.41 -11.89
N GLY A 401 -8.51 39.24 -12.83
CA GLY A 401 -8.68 40.70 -12.79
C GLY A 401 -10.14 41.18 -12.86
N GLN A 402 -11.05 40.41 -13.47
CA GLN A 402 -12.48 40.72 -13.48
C GLN A 402 -13.12 40.37 -12.12
N ILE A 403 -12.77 39.23 -11.54
CA ILE A 403 -13.21 38.81 -10.21
C ILE A 403 -12.83 39.85 -9.16
N SER A 404 -11.56 40.28 -9.15
CA SER A 404 -11.05 41.30 -8.21
C SER A 404 -11.82 42.63 -8.31
N LYS A 405 -12.22 43.04 -9.53
CA LYS A 405 -13.07 44.23 -9.74
C LYS A 405 -14.49 44.04 -9.21
N LEU A 406 -15.12 42.89 -9.45
CA LEU A 406 -16.47 42.58 -8.97
C LEU A 406 -16.52 42.50 -7.43
N LEU A 407 -15.53 41.86 -6.81
CA LEU A 407 -15.37 41.82 -5.35
C LEU A 407 -15.20 43.23 -4.78
N LYS A 408 -14.27 44.03 -5.32
CA LYS A 408 -14.08 45.43 -4.89
C LYS A 408 -15.36 46.25 -5.06
N GLN A 409 -16.14 46.02 -6.11
CA GLN A 409 -17.41 46.73 -6.35
C GLN A 409 -18.51 46.34 -5.34
N GLU A 410 -18.61 45.08 -4.93
CA GLU A 410 -19.57 44.68 -3.88
C GLU A 410 -19.12 45.13 -2.49
N TYR A 411 -17.85 44.96 -2.12
CA TYR A 411 -17.33 45.38 -0.82
C TYR A 411 -17.18 46.91 -0.67
N ALA A 412 -17.16 47.68 -1.77
CA ALA A 412 -17.21 49.14 -1.74
C ALA A 412 -18.63 49.71 -1.65
N LYS A 413 -19.69 48.88 -1.75
CA LYS A 413 -21.03 49.32 -1.37
C LYS A 413 -21.06 49.45 0.15
N PRO A 414 -21.53 50.58 0.71
CA PRO A 414 -21.69 50.69 2.15
C PRO A 414 -22.68 49.62 2.63
N THR A 415 -22.21 48.75 3.54
CA THR A 415 -23.05 47.73 4.17
C THR A 415 -24.27 48.40 4.79
N LEU A 416 -25.47 47.96 4.40
CA LEU A 416 -26.76 48.40 4.95
C LEU A 416 -26.99 47.83 6.38
N ALA A 417 -26.05 48.13 7.28
CA ALA A 417 -26.05 47.77 8.70
C ALA A 417 -26.32 48.99 9.61
N GLN A 418 -27.00 50.01 9.08
CA GLN A 418 -27.48 51.19 9.83
C GLN A 418 -28.91 51.54 9.43
N TYR A 419 -29.87 50.63 9.65
CA TYR A 419 -31.31 50.91 9.57
C TYR A 419 -32.11 50.04 10.58
N GLU A 420 -31.68 50.04 11.85
CA GLU A 420 -32.46 49.50 12.99
C GLU A 420 -32.66 50.51 14.13
N SER A 421 -32.29 51.78 13.96
CA SER A 421 -32.28 52.77 15.04
C SER A 421 -32.99 54.08 14.68
N GLN A 422 -34.17 54.02 14.05
CA GLN A 422 -35.09 55.17 13.96
C GLN A 422 -36.54 54.81 13.57
N GLU A 423 -37.22 53.95 14.34
CA GLU A 423 -38.69 53.84 14.25
C GLU A 423 -39.34 53.57 15.62
N SER A 424 -39.18 54.53 16.53
CA SER A 424 -39.82 54.53 17.85
C SER A 424 -40.55 55.85 18.11
N LEU A 425 -41.66 56.10 17.40
CA LEU A 425 -42.77 57.03 17.78
C LEU A 425 -43.83 57.16 16.66
N ALA A 426 -44.59 56.10 16.39
CA ALA A 426 -45.96 56.19 15.84
C ALA A 426 -46.67 54.84 15.98
N SER A 427 -47.82 54.83 16.64
CA SER A 427 -48.64 53.64 16.82
C SER A 427 -49.66 53.43 15.69
N SER A 428 -50.10 52.17 15.57
CA SER A 428 -51.39 51.70 15.02
C SER A 428 -51.46 51.14 13.57
N ALA A 429 -52.25 50.05 13.49
CA ALA A 429 -52.84 49.41 12.30
C ALA A 429 -51.92 48.76 11.25
N LEU A 430 -51.93 47.41 11.23
CA LEU A 430 -51.70 46.61 10.02
C LEU A 430 -52.81 46.90 8.98
N PRO A 431 -52.53 46.77 7.67
CA PRO A 431 -52.84 45.49 7.05
C PRO A 431 -51.79 44.94 6.07
N PHE A 432 -51.47 43.66 6.29
CA PHE A 432 -51.39 42.59 5.28
C PHE A 432 -50.91 42.96 3.86
N GLY A 433 -49.63 42.71 3.54
CA GLY A 433 -49.15 42.91 2.16
C GLY A 433 -47.65 42.79 1.88
N ARG A 434 -46.82 42.15 2.73
CA ARG A 434 -45.38 41.98 2.44
C ARG A 434 -45.15 40.99 1.28
N LYS A 435 -45.21 41.49 0.04
CA LYS A 435 -44.49 40.89 -1.09
C LYS A 435 -43.01 40.82 -0.68
N ARG A 436 -42.47 39.62 -0.47
CA ARG A 436 -41.01 39.43 -0.35
C ARG A 436 -40.39 40.01 -1.62
N LYS A 437 -39.69 41.15 -1.51
CA LYS A 437 -38.86 41.66 -2.61
C LYS A 437 -37.83 40.57 -2.91
N ILE A 438 -38.00 39.87 -4.02
CA ILE A 438 -36.94 39.04 -4.59
C ILE A 438 -35.83 40.02 -4.94
N VAL A 439 -34.79 40.05 -4.10
CA VAL A 439 -33.56 40.76 -4.43
C VAL A 439 -33.05 40.09 -5.70
N LYS A 440 -33.07 40.83 -6.82
CA LYS A 440 -32.41 40.37 -8.04
C LYS A 440 -30.95 40.20 -7.69
N THR A 441 -30.51 38.96 -7.51
CA THR A 441 -29.11 38.65 -7.20
C THR A 441 -28.28 39.07 -8.41
N THR A 442 -27.61 40.22 -8.31
CA THR A 442 -26.64 40.66 -9.31
C THR A 442 -25.57 39.58 -9.46
N GLU A 443 -25.06 39.37 -10.68
CA GLU A 443 -23.99 38.39 -10.91
C GLU A 443 -22.78 38.62 -9.98
N ALA A 444 -22.43 39.89 -9.74
CA ALA A 444 -21.40 40.29 -8.78
C ALA A 444 -21.64 39.79 -7.34
N LEU A 445 -22.89 39.84 -6.85
CA LEU A 445 -23.25 39.32 -5.53
C LEU A 445 -23.12 37.79 -5.49
N ARG A 446 -23.61 37.09 -6.52
CA ARG A 446 -23.48 35.61 -6.62
C ARG A 446 -22.03 35.16 -6.66
N VAL A 447 -21.17 35.86 -7.40
CA VAL A 447 -19.73 35.59 -7.48
C VAL A 447 -19.06 35.82 -6.12
N THR A 448 -19.43 36.90 -5.43
CA THR A 448 -18.92 37.22 -4.09
C THR A 448 -19.33 36.15 -3.06
N GLU A 449 -20.60 35.72 -3.07
CA GLU A 449 -21.09 34.64 -2.21
C GLU A 449 -20.43 33.29 -2.53
N ALA A 450 -20.25 32.95 -3.81
CA ALA A 450 -19.57 31.71 -4.22
C ALA A 450 -18.09 31.68 -3.79
N ILE A 451 -17.36 32.79 -3.94
CA ILE A 451 -15.97 32.90 -3.49
C ILE A 451 -15.88 32.87 -1.97
N LYS A 452 -16.80 33.54 -1.26
CA LYS A 452 -16.89 33.47 0.20
C LYS A 452 -17.17 32.04 0.68
N ALA A 453 -18.05 31.30 0.00
CA ALA A 453 -18.31 29.90 0.31
C ALA A 453 -17.07 29.01 0.07
N LEU A 454 -16.37 29.18 -1.05
CA LEU A 454 -15.10 28.49 -1.33
C LEU A 454 -14.05 28.77 -0.25
N ALA A 455 -13.87 30.04 0.15
CA ALA A 455 -12.92 30.45 1.17
C ALA A 455 -13.28 30.01 2.61
N LEU A 456 -14.55 29.69 2.87
CA LEU A 456 -15.00 29.12 4.15
C LEU A 456 -14.99 27.59 4.18
N CYS A 457 -15.17 26.94 3.02
CA CYS A 457 -15.26 25.47 2.93
C CYS A 457 -13.91 24.79 2.63
N HIS A 458 -12.97 25.47 1.97
CA HIS A 458 -11.57 25.09 2.07
C HIS A 458 -11.03 25.64 3.38
N ASN A 459 -10.41 24.78 4.21
CA ASN A 459 -9.62 25.21 5.37
C ASN A 459 -8.34 25.91 4.89
N VAL A 460 -8.49 27.14 4.38
CA VAL A 460 -7.37 28.01 4.03
C VAL A 460 -6.75 28.49 5.34
N THR A 461 -5.71 27.83 5.80
CA THR A 461 -4.75 28.40 6.74
C THR A 461 -3.84 29.37 5.98
N PRO A 462 -3.98 30.70 6.13
CA PRO A 462 -3.13 31.64 5.41
C PRO A 462 -1.71 31.61 6.00
N THR A 463 -0.75 31.14 5.22
CA THR A 463 0.69 31.30 5.52
C THR A 463 1.22 32.52 4.78
N VAL A 464 1.69 33.52 5.52
CA VAL A 464 2.27 34.74 4.94
C VAL A 464 3.74 34.47 4.57
N GLU A 465 4.04 34.36 3.28
CA GLU A 465 5.42 34.51 2.81
C GLU A 465 5.80 35.99 2.89
N GLN A 466 6.73 36.32 3.80
CA GLN A 466 7.35 37.65 3.80
C GLN A 466 8.31 37.75 2.60
N SER A 467 7.88 38.46 1.57
CA SER A 467 8.69 38.75 0.39
C SER A 467 9.81 39.75 0.71
N THR A 468 10.97 39.26 1.15
CA THR A 468 12.18 40.08 1.35
C THR A 468 12.81 40.45 0.00
N SER A 469 12.55 41.69 -0.44
CA SER A 469 13.39 42.43 -1.38
C SER A 469 14.17 43.47 -0.57
N ALA A 470 15.49 43.67 -0.66
CA ALA A 470 16.60 42.94 -1.31
C ALA A 470 17.89 43.23 -0.45
N LEU A 471 19.16 42.92 -0.77
CA LEU A 471 19.93 42.78 -2.02
C LEU A 471 21.05 41.73 -1.89
N VAL A 472 21.60 41.36 -3.06
CA VAL A 472 22.96 40.89 -3.39
C VAL A 472 23.97 40.70 -2.23
N ASP A 473 24.44 39.46 -2.05
CA ASP A 473 25.88 39.18 -2.24
C ASP A 473 26.17 37.72 -2.64
N THR A 474 27.22 37.50 -3.43
CA THR A 474 27.57 36.19 -4.02
C THR A 474 28.65 35.45 -3.24
N SER A 475 28.40 34.22 -2.76
CA SER A 475 29.36 33.08 -2.77
C SER A 475 28.86 31.83 -2.01
N ALA A 476 29.45 30.67 -2.35
CA ALA A 476 29.35 29.33 -1.72
C ALA A 476 27.95 28.66 -1.66
N LYS A 477 27.67 27.47 -2.21
CA LYS A 477 28.26 26.10 -2.12
C LYS A 477 28.09 25.37 -0.77
N TYR A 478 27.27 24.31 -0.84
CA TYR A 478 27.26 23.06 -0.06
C TYR A 478 26.51 22.97 1.29
N ASP A 479 25.96 21.76 1.44
CA ASP A 479 25.53 20.98 2.61
C ASP A 479 24.19 21.26 3.32
N ASN A 480 23.33 20.23 3.30
CA ASN A 480 22.13 20.04 4.11
C ASN A 480 22.42 18.93 5.15
N GLU A 481 22.29 19.19 6.45
CA GLU A 481 21.81 18.20 7.45
C GLU A 481 21.40 18.86 8.80
N TYR A 482 20.19 18.52 9.25
CA TYR A 482 19.66 18.41 10.64
C TYR A 482 19.73 19.49 11.75
N HIS A 483 18.64 19.47 12.53
CA HIS A 483 18.43 19.96 13.93
C HIS A 483 18.44 21.49 14.19
N SER A 484 17.74 22.04 15.19
CA SER A 484 16.53 21.65 15.97
C SER A 484 16.13 22.82 16.89
N THR A 485 14.92 22.81 17.49
CA THR A 485 14.52 23.58 18.73
C THR A 485 14.55 25.13 18.63
N SER A 486 13.75 25.93 19.36
CA SER A 486 12.73 25.70 20.40
C SER A 486 11.70 26.85 20.48
N ASP A 487 10.59 26.56 21.17
CA ASP A 487 9.73 27.45 21.98
C ASP A 487 8.94 28.67 21.42
N THR A 488 7.63 28.56 21.71
CA THR A 488 6.51 29.53 21.72
C THR A 488 6.73 30.73 22.70
N PRO A 489 5.88 31.80 22.82
CA PRO A 489 4.42 31.80 22.54
C PRO A 489 3.73 33.14 22.13
N ARG A 490 2.38 33.07 22.01
CA ARG A 490 1.37 34.19 21.96
C ARG A 490 1.34 34.98 20.63
N THR A 491 0.24 35.60 20.19
CA THR A 491 -1.12 35.79 20.77
C THR A 491 -2.16 35.94 19.65
N SER A 492 -3.43 35.66 19.95
CA SER A 492 -4.57 36.10 19.13
C SER A 492 -4.74 37.62 19.15
N VAL A 493 -5.02 38.26 18.00
CA VAL A 493 -5.99 39.38 17.88
C VAL A 493 -6.34 39.67 16.41
N THR A 494 -7.60 40.03 16.23
CA THR A 494 -8.31 40.45 15.02
C THR A 494 -7.65 41.60 14.23
N SER A 495 -7.53 41.47 12.90
CA SER A 495 -7.83 42.58 11.97
C SER A 495 -8.09 42.08 10.55
N LEU A 496 -9.16 42.56 9.92
CA LEU A 496 -9.58 42.21 8.56
C LEU A 496 -9.19 43.36 7.62
N ASN A 497 -7.97 43.33 7.07
CA ASN A 497 -7.48 44.36 6.14
C ASN A 497 -7.46 43.86 4.68
N THR A 498 -8.56 44.14 3.99
CA THR A 498 -8.71 44.48 2.56
C THR A 498 -7.57 44.18 1.54
N THR A 499 -7.24 42.92 1.26
CA THR A 499 -6.70 42.48 -0.06
C THR A 499 -7.32 41.17 -0.62
N LEU A 500 -8.55 40.83 -0.22
CA LEU A 500 -9.24 39.55 -0.52
C LEU A 500 -9.39 39.12 -2.00
N GLY A 501 -8.94 39.91 -2.98
CA GLY A 501 -9.29 39.75 -4.40
C GLY A 501 -8.20 39.16 -5.31
N SER A 502 -6.92 39.25 -4.94
CA SER A 502 -5.79 38.61 -5.66
C SER A 502 -5.50 37.23 -5.07
N ASP A 503 -5.35 37.21 -3.76
CA ASP A 503 -4.65 36.14 -3.04
C ASP A 503 -5.48 34.86 -2.95
N VAL A 504 -6.82 34.97 -2.98
CA VAL A 504 -7.72 33.81 -2.87
C VAL A 504 -7.60 32.84 -4.05
N PHE A 505 -7.44 33.35 -5.29
CA PHE A 505 -7.26 32.47 -6.46
C PHE A 505 -5.80 32.02 -6.63
N GLU A 506 -4.86 32.67 -5.95
CA GLU A 506 -3.50 32.19 -5.79
C GLU A 506 -3.51 31.02 -4.79
N LEU A 507 -3.97 31.23 -3.55
CA LEU A 507 -4.15 30.21 -2.51
C LEU A 507 -4.96 28.97 -2.95
N LEU A 508 -5.98 29.13 -3.81
CA LEU A 508 -6.73 27.99 -4.39
C LEU A 508 -6.03 27.31 -5.59
N SER A 509 -4.95 27.89 -6.12
CA SER A 509 -4.22 27.41 -7.32
C SER A 509 -2.76 27.03 -7.03
N THR A 510 -2.15 27.57 -5.98
CA THR A 510 -0.79 27.28 -5.52
C THR A 510 -0.91 26.49 -4.23
N ARG A 511 -0.66 25.18 -4.33
CA ARG A 511 -0.68 24.21 -3.21
C ARG A 511 -2.04 23.98 -2.55
N GLY A 512 -2.91 23.30 -3.30
CA GLY A 512 -3.76 22.26 -2.71
C GLY A 512 -2.92 21.04 -2.29
N GLU A 513 -1.96 21.23 -1.38
CA GLU A 513 -1.33 20.12 -0.65
C GLU A 513 -2.30 19.71 0.46
N PHE A 514 -2.99 18.57 0.27
CA PHE A 514 -3.85 17.97 1.29
C PHE A 514 -2.98 17.51 2.47
N ASN A 515 -2.96 18.29 3.55
CA ASN A 515 -1.90 18.25 4.57
C ASN A 515 -2.27 17.63 5.93
#